data_AF-A0A535KIJ0-F1
#
_entry.id   AF-A0A535KIJ0-F1
#
_cell.length_a   1.000
_cell.length_b   1.000
_cell.length_c   1.000
_cell.angle_alpha   90.00
_cell.angle_beta   90.00
_cell.angle_gamma   90.00
#
_symmetry.space_group_name_H-M   'P 1'
#
loop_
_entity.id
_entity.type
_entity.pdbx_description
1 polymer ?
#
loop_
_entity_poly.entity_id
_entity_poly.type
_entity_poly.pdbx_seq_one_letter_code
_entity_poly.pdbx_strand_id
1 'polypeptide(L)' 'MAQFRIPGPLRRLSDGQVTVAVEANDLASAIDALDARYPGFRDRLLDEKGELRQFVNVYLN' A
#
# COMPACT_ATOMS: atom_id res chain seq x y z
N MET A 1 7.57 4.68 11.81
CA MET A 1 6.19 4.71 11.28
C MET A 1 6.25 5.10 9.82
N ALA A 2 5.80 4.22 8.93
CA ALA A 2 5.69 4.51 7.51
C ALA A 2 4.36 5.19 7.21
N GLN A 3 4.34 6.11 6.26
CA GLN A 3 3.14 6.84 5.87
C GLN A 3 2.86 6.65 4.38
N PHE A 4 1.72 6.04 4.08
CA PHE A 4 1.24 5.87 2.71
C PHE A 4 0.38 7.06 2.29
N ARG A 5 0.62 7.54 1.08
CA ARG A 5 -0.26 8.51 0.40
C ARG A 5 -1.10 7.77 -0.63
N ILE A 6 -2.41 7.70 -0.38
CA ILE A 6 -3.33 6.89 -1.19
C ILE A 6 -3.86 7.69 -2.38
N PRO A 7 -3.57 7.27 -3.62
CA PRO A 7 -4.08 7.92 -4.82
C PRO A 7 -5.60 7.73 -4.96
N GLY A 8 -6.26 8.68 -5.61
CA GLY A 8 -7.73 8.73 -5.75
C GLY A 8 -8.41 7.39 -6.07
N PRO A 9 -7.94 6.62 -7.08
CA PRO A 9 -8.54 5.33 -7.44
C PRO A 9 -8.52 4.27 -6.33
N LEU A 10 -7.51 4.32 -5.45
CA LEU A 10 -7.32 3.34 -4.36
C LEU A 10 -8.01 3.78 -3.06
N ARG A 11 -8.52 5.01 -2.97
CA ARG A 11 -9.16 5.52 -1.74
C ARG A 11 -10.39 4.72 -1.32
N ARG A 12 -11.04 4.01 -2.26
CA ARG A 12 -12.15 3.10 -1.93
C ARG A 12 -11.72 1.93 -1.04
N LEU A 13 -10.44 1.56 -1.07
CA LEU A 13 -9.88 0.51 -0.21
C LEU A 13 -9.45 1.06 1.16
N SER A 14 -9.15 2.35 1.27
CA SER A 14 -8.72 3.00 2.52
C SER A 14 -9.83 3.78 3.23
N ASP A 15 -11.11 3.43 3.02
CA ASP A 15 -12.27 4.16 3.59
C ASP A 15 -12.24 5.68 3.31
N GLY A 16 -11.76 6.07 2.13
CA GLY A 16 -11.63 7.47 1.74
C GLY A 16 -10.40 8.19 2.31
N GLN A 17 -9.59 7.53 3.15
CA GLN A 17 -8.40 8.14 3.75
C GLN A 17 -7.35 8.47 2.69
N VAL A 18 -6.85 9.70 2.73
CA VAL A 18 -5.78 10.18 1.83
C VAL A 18 -4.42 9.72 2.30
N THR A 19 -4.26 9.54 3.61
CA THR A 19 -2.99 9.21 4.25
C THR A 19 -3.21 8.13 5.29
N VAL A 20 -2.40 7.07 5.24
CA VAL A 20 -2.47 5.96 6.21
C VAL A 20 -1.11 5.77 6.85
N ALA A 21 -1.06 5.82 8.18
CA ALA A 21 0.13 5.47 8.95
C ALA A 21 0.11 3.98 9.31
N VAL A 22 1.25 3.31 9.15
CA VAL A 22 1.47 1.93 9.58
C VAL A 22 2.81 1.79 10.30
N GLU A 23 2.90 0.76 11.14
CA GLU A 23 4.15 0.36 11.77
C GLU A 23 4.85 -0.66 10.89
N ALA A 24 6.03 -0.30 10.38
CA ALA A 24 6.84 -1.11 9.48
C ALA A 24 8.27 -0.59 9.44
N ASN A 25 9.21 -1.48 9.12
CA ASN A 25 10.65 -1.19 9.06
C ASN A 25 11.21 -1.29 7.63
N ASP A 26 10.45 -1.88 6.71
CA ASP A 26 10.79 -1.99 5.29
C ASP A 26 9.52 -1.88 4.42
N LEU A 27 9.69 -1.82 3.10
CA LEU A 27 8.57 -1.64 2.18
C LEU A 27 7.61 -2.85 2.19
N ALA A 28 8.13 -4.06 2.30
CA ALA A 28 7.31 -5.28 2.26
C ALA A 28 6.37 -5.34 3.48
N SER A 29 6.94 -5.18 4.69
CA SER A 29 6.18 -5.09 5.94
C SER A 29 5.20 -3.92 5.95
N ALA A 30 5.54 -2.80 5.30
CA ALA A 30 4.63 -1.67 5.18
C ALA A 30 3.41 -1.98 4.30
N ILE A 31 3.60 -2.66 3.17
CA ILE A 31 2.50 -3.09 2.29
C ILE A 31 1.63 -4.14 3.00
N ASP A 32 2.24 -5.10 3.68
CA ASP A 32 1.50 -6.13 4.43
C ASP A 32 0.69 -5.51 5.58
N ALA A 33 1.26 -4.55 6.32
CA ALA A 33 0.55 -3.82 7.37
C ALA A 33 -0.59 -2.96 6.82
N LEU A 34 -0.41 -2.35 5.64
CA LEU A 34 -1.46 -1.60 4.95
C LEU A 34 -2.61 -2.53 4.54
N ASP A 35 -2.29 -3.70 3.97
CA ASP A 35 -3.27 -4.69 3.54
C ASP A 35 -4.02 -5.34 4.71
N ALA A 36 -3.31 -5.65 5.80
CA ALA A 36 -3.93 -6.18 7.02
C ALA A 36 -4.98 -5.21 7.61
N ARG A 37 -4.75 -3.90 7.47
CA ARG A 37 -5.71 -2.87 7.89
C ARG A 37 -6.81 -2.60 6.86
N TYR A 38 -6.46 -2.68 5.57
CA TYR A 38 -7.31 -2.38 4.44
C TYR A 38 -7.16 -3.47 3.36
N PRO A 39 -7.93 -4.57 3.45
CA PRO A 39 -7.72 -5.73 2.58
C PRO A 39 -7.83 -5.41 1.08
N GLY A 40 -6.90 -5.95 0.30
CA GLY A 40 -6.85 -5.84 -1.16
C GLY A 40 -5.85 -4.81 -1.68
N PHE A 41 -5.14 -4.09 -0.82
CA PHE A 41 -4.03 -3.22 -1.25
C PHE A 41 -2.88 -4.05 -1.81
N ARG A 42 -2.54 -5.18 -1.18
CA ARG A 42 -1.44 -6.03 -1.63
C ARG A 42 -1.66 -6.52 -3.06
N ASP A 43 -2.87 -6.99 -3.36
CA ASP A 43 -3.23 -7.47 -4.70
C ASP A 43 -3.22 -6.35 -5.77
N ARG A 44 -3.42 -5.09 -5.35
CA ARG A 44 -3.37 -3.92 -6.25
C ARG A 44 -1.96 -3.44 -6.53
N LEU A 45 -1.03 -3.66 -5.60
CA LEU A 45 0.35 -3.18 -5.70
C LEU A 45 1.29 -4.26 -6.24
N LEU A 46 1.11 -5.50 -5.79
CA LEU A 46 1.96 -6.64 -6.09
C LEU A 46 1.25 -7.64 -7.01
N ASP A 47 2.05 -8.38 -7.78
CA ASP A 47 1.61 -9.54 -8.54
C ASP A 47 1.68 -10.84 -7.71
N GLU A 48 1.39 -11.98 -8.35
CA GLU A 48 1.41 -13.30 -7.71
C GLU A 48 2.80 -13.75 -7.27
N LYS A 49 3.86 -13.15 -7.83
CA LYS A 49 5.26 -13.42 -7.48
C LYS A 49 5.75 -12.50 -6.36
N GLY A 50 4.93 -11.53 -5.93
CA GLY A 50 5.29 -10.53 -4.93
C GLY A 50 6.08 -9.35 -5.50
N GLU A 51 6.13 -9.21 -6.83
CA GLU A 51 6.80 -8.08 -7.49
C GLU A 51 5.81 -6.93 -7.71
N LEU A 52 6.32 -5.69 -7.78
CA LEU A 52 5.49 -4.54 -8.12
C LEU A 52 4.86 -4.72 -9.51
N ARG A 53 3.55 -4.49 -9.61
CA ARG A 53 2.87 -4.52 -10.90
C ARG A 53 3.42 -3.44 -11.83
N GLN A 54 3.44 -3.74 -13.13
CA GLN A 54 4.01 -2.87 -14.18
C GLN A 54 3.55 -1.40 -14.15
N PHE A 55 2.32 -1.13 -13.68
CA PHE A 55 1.74 0.22 -13.62
C PHE A 55 1.71 0.81 -12.21
N VAL A 56 2.47 0.24 -11.29
CA VAL A 56 2.59 0.71 -9.91
C VAL A 56 4.01 1.20 -9.68
N ASN A 57 4.14 2.49 -9.40
CA ASN A 57 5.40 3.09 -8.98
C ASN A 57 5.31 3.42 -7.50
N VAL A 58 6.32 2.99 -6.74
CA VAL A 58 6.48 3.32 -5.33
C VAL A 58 7.68 4.23 -5.19
N TYR A 59 7.48 5.35 -4.49
CA TYR A 59 8.51 6.32 -4.20
C TYR A 59 8.69 6.39 -2.69
N LEU A 60 9.93 6.28 -2.24
CA LEU A 60 10.33 6.45 -0.85
C LEU A 60 11.09 7.77 -0.73
N ASN A 61 10.72 8.57 0.27
CA ASN A 61 11.42 9.81 0.63
C ASN A 61 12.49 9.54 1.68
#